data_AF-A0A1Q9P3Q3-F1
#
_entry.id   AF-A0A1Q9P3Q3-F1
#
_cell.length_a   1.000
_cell.length_b   1.000
_cell.length_c   1.000
_cell.angle_alpha   90.00
_cell.angle_beta   90.00
_cell.angle_gamma   90.00
#
_symmetry.space_group_name_H-M   'P 1'
#
loop_
_entity.id
_entity.type
_entity.pdbx_description
1 polymer ?
#
loop_
_entity_poly.entity_id
_entity_poly.type
_entity_poly.pdbx_seq_one_letter_code
_entity_poly.pdbx_strand_id
1 'polypeptide(L)'
;MKLVRILLFILLIVYFGTPQTSAYLDGIEDGDKVNLDYVLSYDDEVQQNGPGFETYVTDSAIIQGFYEGLLGMRIGQQKNIVVPIGKGYPPSHNLGDKILYFDVTINTILENVRGDNYIAPSPELVPFEFGVIEDTGSAFEDLFASPVFLAISFTVIIGFFYIKSTGSKSKVSNAKKSTKMTAKERVQKRIEEVDKSDF
;
A
#
# COMPACT_ATOMS: atom_id res chain seq x y z
N MET A 1 7.48 -3.00 41.07
CA MET A 1 6.54 -3.26 39.96
C MET A 1 6.07 -2.01 39.20
N LYS A 2 6.01 -0.81 39.80
CA LYS A 2 5.60 0.43 39.10
C LYS A 2 6.68 0.97 38.14
N LEU A 3 7.97 0.92 38.54
CA LEU A 3 9.09 1.39 37.73
C LEU A 3 9.28 0.57 36.43
N VAL A 4 9.15 -0.76 36.53
CA VAL A 4 9.30 -1.68 35.38
C VAL A 4 8.21 -1.44 34.33
N ARG A 5 6.98 -1.08 34.75
CA ARG A 5 5.88 -0.75 33.85
C ARG A 5 6.09 0.60 33.13
N ILE A 6 6.66 1.59 33.81
CA ILE A 6 7.00 2.89 33.21
C ILE A 6 8.13 2.72 32.19
N LEU A 7 9.15 1.93 32.52
CA LEU A 7 10.26 1.64 31.59
C LEU A 7 9.78 0.88 30.34
N LEU A 8 8.87 -0.08 30.51
CA LEU A 8 8.22 -0.80 29.40
C LEU A 8 7.38 0.14 28.51
N PHE A 9 6.68 1.11 29.10
CA PHE A 9 5.88 2.08 28.36
C PHE A 9 6.75 3.05 27.55
N ILE A 10 7.88 3.50 28.10
CA ILE A 10 8.85 4.35 27.39
C ILE A 10 9.50 3.57 26.24
N LEU A 11 9.89 2.31 26.46
CA LEU A 11 10.43 1.44 25.40
C LEU A 11 9.41 1.23 24.26
N LEU A 12 8.13 1.10 24.61
CA LEU A 12 7.04 0.95 23.63
C LEU A 12 6.83 2.22 22.80
N ILE A 13 6.93 3.41 23.41
CA ILE A 13 6.85 4.69 22.69
C ILE A 13 8.04 4.86 21.74
N VAL A 14 9.26 4.46 22.13
CA VAL A 14 10.44 4.50 21.26
C VAL A 14 10.32 3.50 20.09
N TYR A 15 9.73 2.32 20.31
CA TYR A 15 9.51 1.32 19.26
C TYR A 15 8.45 1.75 18.22
N PHE A 16 7.43 2.51 18.62
CA PHE A 16 6.41 3.04 17.71
C PHE A 16 6.72 4.46 17.17
N GLY A 17 7.74 5.12 17.70
CA GLY A 17 7.99 6.55 17.49
C GLY A 17 8.98 6.91 16.39
N THR A 18 9.70 5.95 15.79
CA THR A 18 10.50 6.26 14.60
C THR A 18 9.62 6.12 13.36
N PRO A 19 9.26 7.21 12.66
CA PRO A 19 8.76 7.04 11.30
C PRO A 19 9.86 6.31 10.54
N GLN A 20 9.56 5.09 10.08
CA GLN A 20 10.43 4.38 9.17
C GLN A 20 10.32 5.12 7.83
N THR A 21 11.10 6.19 7.67
CA THR A 21 11.42 6.73 6.35
C THR A 21 12.36 5.72 5.69
N SER A 22 11.76 4.63 5.23
CA SER A 22 12.44 3.69 4.36
C SER A 22 12.65 4.43 3.05
N ALA A 23 13.85 5.01 2.88
CA ALA A 23 14.27 5.58 1.61
C ALA A 23 13.97 4.54 0.52
N TYR A 24 13.15 4.92 -0.46
CA TYR A 24 12.74 3.98 -1.50
C TYR A 24 13.88 3.96 -2.50
N LEU A 25 14.60 2.84 -2.59
CA LEU A 25 15.86 2.72 -3.33
C LEU A 25 15.87 3.39 -4.72
N ASP A 26 14.73 3.44 -5.43
CA ASP A 26 14.59 4.13 -6.73
C ASP A 26 13.14 4.57 -7.01
N GLY A 27 12.64 5.59 -6.32
CA GLY A 27 11.24 5.99 -6.39
C GLY A 27 10.93 7.17 -5.47
N ILE A 28 9.76 7.77 -5.67
CA ILE A 28 9.39 9.07 -5.11
C ILE A 28 9.50 9.08 -3.58
N GLU A 29 10.17 10.10 -3.05
CA GLU A 29 10.28 10.37 -1.62
C GLU A 29 9.56 11.66 -1.21
N ASP A 30 9.39 11.83 0.11
CA ASP A 30 8.88 13.06 0.68
C ASP A 30 9.79 14.24 0.32
N GLY A 31 9.21 15.30 -0.23
CA GLY A 31 9.90 16.51 -0.67
C GLY A 31 10.37 16.49 -2.12
N ASP A 32 10.27 15.37 -2.84
CA ASP A 32 10.60 15.32 -4.27
C ASP A 32 9.63 16.20 -5.07
N LYS A 33 10.14 16.82 -6.14
CA LYS A 33 9.32 17.47 -7.15
C LYS A 33 9.17 16.54 -8.35
N VAL A 34 7.94 16.32 -8.79
CA VAL A 34 7.62 15.34 -9.83
C VAL A 34 6.80 15.96 -10.95
N ASN A 35 6.94 15.41 -12.16
CA ASN A 35 6.03 15.62 -13.28
C ASN A 35 5.24 14.32 -13.48
N LEU A 36 3.91 14.41 -13.49
CA LEU A 36 3.02 13.27 -13.64
C LEU A 36 1.80 13.59 -14.50
N ASP A 37 1.21 12.56 -15.07
CA ASP A 37 -0.13 12.62 -15.65
C ASP A 37 -1.12 12.01 -14.66
N TYR A 38 -2.30 12.62 -14.53
CA TYR A 38 -3.39 11.99 -13.79
C TYR A 38 -4.76 12.12 -14.45
N VAL A 39 -5.63 11.15 -14.16
CA VAL A 39 -7.07 11.21 -14.39
C VAL A 39 -7.77 11.07 -13.05
N LEU A 40 -8.52 12.10 -12.65
CA LEU A 40 -9.35 12.09 -11.45
C LEU A 40 -10.78 11.68 -11.82
N SER A 41 -11.28 10.68 -11.12
CA SER A 41 -12.68 10.26 -11.18
C SER A 41 -13.29 10.10 -9.79
N TYR A 42 -14.60 10.33 -9.71
CA TYR A 42 -15.47 10.01 -8.58
C TYR A 42 -16.90 9.81 -9.10
N ASP A 43 -17.75 9.12 -8.34
CA ASP A 43 -19.12 8.80 -8.74
C ASP A 43 -19.21 8.13 -10.13
N ASP A 44 -18.23 7.26 -10.44
CA ASP A 44 -18.06 6.55 -11.72
C ASP A 44 -17.88 7.45 -12.96
N GLU A 45 -17.58 8.73 -12.77
CA GLU A 45 -17.37 9.71 -13.83
C GLU A 45 -15.96 10.32 -13.78
N VAL A 46 -15.37 10.57 -14.95
CA VAL A 46 -14.11 11.32 -15.09
C VAL A 46 -14.38 12.81 -14.91
N GLN A 47 -13.64 13.43 -14.01
CA GLN A 47 -13.88 14.81 -13.57
C GLN A 47 -12.77 15.74 -14.06
N GLN A 48 -11.53 15.25 -14.07
CA GLN A 48 -10.38 16.05 -14.46
C GLN A 48 -9.29 15.18 -15.06
N ASN A 49 -8.62 15.73 -16.07
CA ASN A 49 -7.37 15.21 -16.62
C ASN A 49 -6.29 16.26 -16.40
N GLY A 50 -5.16 15.85 -15.83
CA GLY A 50 -4.01 16.71 -15.60
C GLY A 50 -2.76 16.12 -16.24
N PRO A 51 -2.54 16.32 -17.55
CA PRO A 51 -1.31 15.90 -18.22
C PRO A 51 -0.16 16.86 -17.87
N GLY A 52 1.04 16.31 -17.62
CA GLY A 52 2.25 17.05 -17.33
C GLY A 52 2.17 17.89 -16.05
N PHE A 53 1.37 17.47 -15.07
CA PHE A 53 1.19 18.16 -13.81
C PHE A 53 2.45 18.10 -12.97
N GLU A 54 2.96 19.26 -12.55
CA GLU A 54 4.12 19.36 -11.66
C GLU A 54 3.68 19.64 -10.23
N THR A 55 4.20 18.87 -9.27
CA THR A 55 3.92 19.08 -7.85
C THR A 55 5.08 18.65 -6.98
N TYR A 56 5.16 19.23 -5.79
CA TYR A 56 5.94 18.66 -4.70
C TYR A 56 5.16 17.51 -4.06
N VAL A 57 5.86 16.44 -3.71
CA VAL A 57 5.32 15.29 -3.00
C VAL A 57 5.50 15.54 -1.50
N THR A 58 4.62 16.37 -0.96
CA THR A 58 4.54 16.68 0.47
C THR A 58 3.08 16.65 0.92
N ASP A 59 2.84 16.39 2.20
CA ASP A 59 1.51 16.36 2.80
C ASP A 59 0.78 17.72 2.82
N SER A 60 1.51 18.80 2.55
CA SER A 60 1.01 20.19 2.53
C SER A 60 0.74 20.72 1.12
N ALA A 61 1.34 20.15 0.08
CA ALA A 61 1.14 20.56 -1.30
C ALA A 61 -0.07 19.88 -1.96
N ILE A 62 -0.37 18.65 -1.53
CA ILE A 62 -1.41 17.80 -2.11
C ILE A 62 -2.20 17.09 -1.02
N ILE A 63 -3.40 16.62 -1.33
CA ILE A 63 -4.23 15.89 -0.38
C ILE A 63 -3.51 14.62 0.13
N GLN A 64 -3.67 14.32 1.42
CA GLN A 64 -2.90 13.29 2.12
C GLN A 64 -2.92 11.92 1.42
N GLY A 65 -4.07 11.46 0.96
CA GLY A 65 -4.16 10.15 0.30
C GLY A 65 -3.48 10.11 -1.05
N PHE A 66 -3.38 11.25 -1.74
CA PHE A 66 -2.62 11.36 -2.99
C PHE A 66 -1.11 11.34 -2.68
N TYR A 67 -0.67 12.12 -1.69
CA TYR A 67 0.70 12.10 -1.17
C TYR A 67 1.17 10.68 -0.82
N GLU A 68 0.45 9.99 0.06
CA GLU A 68 0.77 8.61 0.46
C GLU A 68 0.75 7.65 -0.74
N GLY A 69 -0.13 7.90 -1.71
CA GLY A 69 -0.25 7.09 -2.92
C GLY A 69 0.95 7.22 -3.86
N LEU A 70 1.58 8.40 -3.91
CA LEU A 70 2.74 8.70 -4.76
C LEU A 70 4.05 8.17 -4.18
N LEU A 71 4.18 8.11 -2.85
CA LEU A 71 5.40 7.63 -2.21
C LEU A 71 5.81 6.24 -2.72
N GLY A 72 7.07 6.13 -3.11
CA GLY A 72 7.67 4.91 -3.67
C GLY A 72 7.25 4.57 -5.09
N MET A 73 6.43 5.39 -5.77
CA MET A 73 6.20 5.20 -7.20
C MET A 73 7.46 5.52 -8.01
N ARG A 74 7.65 4.81 -9.12
CA ARG A 74 8.81 4.98 -10.01
C ARG A 74 8.45 5.71 -11.28
N ILE A 75 9.45 6.28 -11.96
CA ILE A 75 9.30 6.85 -13.30
C ILE A 75 8.73 5.79 -14.26
N GLY A 76 7.74 6.16 -15.06
CA GLY A 76 7.01 5.27 -15.98
C GLY A 76 5.96 4.38 -15.32
N GLN A 77 5.90 4.32 -13.98
CA GLN A 77 4.90 3.50 -13.29
C GLN A 77 3.50 4.11 -13.42
N GLN A 78 2.53 3.24 -13.71
CA GLN A 78 1.11 3.54 -13.64
C GLN A 78 0.49 2.94 -12.38
N LYS A 79 -0.34 3.71 -11.67
CA LYS A 79 -1.02 3.25 -10.46
C LYS A 79 -2.37 3.94 -10.31
N ASN A 80 -3.38 3.17 -9.95
CA ASN A 80 -4.64 3.70 -9.44
C ASN A 80 -4.49 3.99 -7.94
N ILE A 81 -4.55 5.26 -7.56
CA ILE A 81 -4.52 5.72 -6.18
C ILE A 81 -5.96 5.99 -5.74
N VAL A 82 -6.42 5.23 -4.74
CA VAL A 82 -7.73 5.41 -4.11
C VAL A 82 -7.56 6.29 -2.87
N VAL A 83 -8.16 7.47 -2.89
CA VAL A 83 -8.16 8.41 -1.77
C VAL A 83 -9.48 8.28 -1.02
N PRO A 84 -9.48 7.72 0.20
CA PRO A 84 -10.67 7.67 1.04
C PRO A 84 -11.04 9.08 1.53
N ILE A 85 -12.31 9.29 1.88
CA ILE A 85 -12.88 10.57 2.35
C ILE A 85 -11.97 11.24 3.41
N GLY A 86 -11.57 10.49 4.43
CA GLY A 86 -10.76 11.01 5.54
C GLY A 86 -9.31 11.40 5.20
N LYS A 87 -8.85 11.11 3.97
CA LYS A 87 -7.53 11.51 3.45
C LYS A 87 -7.63 12.39 2.19
N GLY A 88 -8.85 12.80 1.84
CA GLY A 88 -9.14 13.67 0.69
C GLY A 88 -9.28 15.13 1.12
N TYR A 89 -10.35 15.76 0.66
CA TYR A 89 -10.68 17.14 1.02
C TYR A 89 -11.39 17.23 2.37
N PRO A 90 -11.32 18.39 3.07
CA PRO A 90 -12.07 18.58 4.31
C PRO A 90 -13.58 18.57 4.05
N PRO A 91 -14.42 18.22 5.04
CA PRO A 91 -15.87 18.14 4.88
C PRO A 91 -16.56 19.43 4.41
N SER A 92 -15.91 20.59 4.58
CA SER A 92 -16.40 21.89 4.11
C SER A 92 -16.22 22.10 2.60
N HIS A 93 -15.45 21.25 1.94
CA HIS A 93 -15.20 21.29 0.49
C HIS A 93 -16.25 20.46 -0.25
N ASN A 94 -16.56 20.81 -1.49
CA ASN A 94 -17.54 20.07 -2.33
C ASN A 94 -17.11 18.63 -2.71
N LEU A 95 -15.88 18.26 -2.37
CA LEU A 95 -15.31 16.93 -2.58
C LEU A 95 -15.04 16.20 -1.25
N GLY A 96 -15.40 16.82 -0.12
CA GLY A 96 -15.06 16.36 1.22
C GLY A 96 -15.86 15.14 1.70
N ASP A 97 -16.85 14.69 0.93
CA ASP A 97 -17.66 13.50 1.16
C ASP A 97 -17.45 12.43 0.08
N LYS A 98 -16.47 12.63 -0.83
CA LYS A 98 -16.23 11.76 -1.97
C LYS A 98 -14.99 10.88 -1.77
N ILE A 99 -15.06 9.66 -2.29
CA ILE A 99 -13.89 8.82 -2.53
C ILE A 99 -13.36 9.22 -3.91
N LEU A 100 -12.07 9.54 -3.99
CA LEU A 100 -11.43 9.98 -5.23
C LEU A 100 -10.54 8.86 -5.77
N TYR A 101 -10.58 8.67 -7.08
CA TYR A 101 -9.75 7.71 -7.80
C TYR A 101 -8.84 8.48 -8.75
N PHE A 102 -7.53 8.31 -8.58
CA PHE A 102 -6.53 8.91 -9.45
C PHE A 102 -5.80 7.82 -10.22
N ASP A 103 -6.00 7.75 -11.54
CA ASP A 103 -5.12 6.98 -12.40
C ASP A 103 -3.90 7.85 -12.71
N VAL A 104 -2.73 7.47 -12.17
CA VAL A 104 -1.50 8.27 -12.22
C VAL A 104 -0.43 7.58 -13.05
N THR A 105 0.29 8.36 -13.86
CA THR A 105 1.54 7.96 -14.51
C THR A 105 2.65 8.93 -14.12
N ILE A 106 3.79 8.44 -13.62
CA ILE A 106 4.93 9.31 -13.31
C ILE A 106 5.78 9.50 -14.56
N ASN A 107 5.92 10.74 -15.02
CA ASN A 107 6.71 11.05 -16.21
C ASN A 107 8.19 11.25 -15.85
N THR A 108 8.49 12.01 -14.79
CA THR A 108 9.85 12.23 -14.32
C THR A 108 9.89 12.77 -12.89
N ILE A 109 11.03 12.60 -12.20
CA ILE A 109 11.36 13.28 -10.95
C ILE A 109 12.24 14.48 -11.32
N LEU A 110 11.72 15.69 -11.12
CA LEU A 110 12.35 16.95 -11.52
C LEU A 110 13.44 17.38 -10.54
N GLU A 111 13.16 17.25 -9.24
CA GLU A 111 14.08 17.59 -8.16
C GLU A 111 13.97 16.49 -7.10
N ASN A 112 15.10 15.92 -6.67
CA ASN A 112 15.13 14.86 -5.68
C ASN A 112 15.84 15.31 -4.40
N VAL A 113 15.27 14.96 -3.24
CA VAL A 113 15.81 15.37 -1.93
C VAL A 113 17.17 14.74 -1.59
N ARG A 114 17.56 13.64 -2.27
CA ARG A 114 18.88 12.99 -2.13
C ARG A 114 20.00 13.75 -2.85
N GLY A 115 19.68 14.75 -3.67
CA GLY A 115 20.62 15.51 -4.51
C GLY A 115 21.05 14.78 -5.79
N ASP A 116 22.05 15.35 -6.49
CA ASP A 116 22.51 14.96 -7.85
C ASP A 116 23.03 13.51 -8.01
N ASN A 117 23.00 12.71 -6.93
CA ASN A 117 23.41 11.31 -6.94
C ASN A 117 22.31 10.35 -7.46
N TYR A 118 21.13 10.89 -7.82
CA TYR A 118 20.06 10.13 -8.46
C TYR A 118 20.29 10.07 -9.98
N ILE A 119 20.81 8.95 -10.47
CA ILE A 119 20.83 8.62 -11.90
C ILE A 119 19.53 7.88 -12.18
N ALA A 120 18.53 8.57 -12.73
CA ALA A 120 17.32 7.91 -13.24
C ALA A 120 17.75 6.85 -14.27
N PRO A 121 17.30 5.58 -14.14
CA PRO A 121 17.57 4.61 -15.18
C PRO A 121 16.92 5.11 -16.47
N SER A 122 17.76 5.53 -17.42
CA SER A 122 17.34 5.72 -18.81
C SER A 122 16.59 4.46 -19.25
N PRO A 123 15.46 4.56 -19.97
CA PRO A 123 14.72 3.39 -20.45
C PRO A 123 15.48 2.61 -21.55
N GLU A 124 16.81 2.54 -21.48
CA GLU A 124 17.60 1.54 -22.16
C GLU A 124 17.41 0.21 -21.43
N LEU A 125 16.98 -0.81 -22.18
CA LEU A 125 16.77 -2.17 -21.70
C LEU A 125 18.09 -2.74 -21.16
N VAL A 126 18.39 -2.52 -19.88
CA VAL A 126 19.52 -3.17 -19.23
C VAL A 126 19.12 -4.63 -18.94
N PRO A 127 19.78 -5.64 -19.52
CA PRO A 127 19.55 -7.01 -19.12
C PRO A 127 19.93 -7.17 -17.65
N PHE A 128 19.03 -7.79 -16.88
CA PHE A 128 19.18 -8.04 -15.47
C PHE A 128 20.40 -8.96 -15.21
N GLU A 129 21.53 -8.39 -14.81
CA GLU A 129 22.74 -9.16 -14.48
C GLU A 129 22.73 -9.48 -12.98
N PHE A 130 22.38 -10.73 -12.66
CA PHE A 130 22.33 -11.26 -11.30
C PHE A 130 23.66 -11.89 -10.91
N GLY A 131 24.29 -11.36 -9.85
CA GLY A 131 25.47 -11.94 -9.17
C GLY A 131 26.78 -11.26 -9.58
N VAL A 132 27.65 -10.84 -8.66
CA VAL A 132 28.24 -11.65 -7.59
C VAL A 132 28.44 -10.81 -6.33
N ILE A 133 27.95 -11.27 -5.17
CA ILE A 133 28.40 -10.79 -3.86
C ILE A 133 29.52 -11.72 -3.42
N GLU A 134 30.76 -11.28 -3.59
CA GLU A 134 31.91 -11.90 -2.93
C GLU A 134 32.00 -11.36 -1.49
N ASP A 135 31.82 -12.28 -0.55
CA ASP A 135 32.28 -12.23 0.84
C ASP A 135 31.62 -11.22 1.80
N THR A 136 30.70 -11.72 2.63
CA THR A 136 30.79 -11.64 4.10
C THR A 136 29.65 -12.47 4.71
N GLY A 137 29.93 -13.75 4.93
CA GLY A 137 29.05 -14.68 5.66
C GLY A 137 28.86 -14.38 7.15
N SER A 138 28.91 -13.11 7.58
CA SER A 138 28.81 -12.70 8.99
C SER A 138 27.54 -11.89 9.29
N ALA A 139 27.02 -11.10 8.34
CA ALA A 139 25.86 -10.23 8.60
C ALA A 139 24.54 -11.00 8.72
N PHE A 140 24.43 -12.18 8.09
CA PHE A 140 23.22 -13.00 8.14
C PHE A 140 23.17 -13.92 9.37
N GLU A 141 24.31 -14.45 9.81
CA GLU A 141 24.39 -15.32 11.01
C GLU A 141 24.09 -14.53 12.31
N ASP A 142 24.58 -13.28 12.41
CA ASP A 142 24.29 -12.41 13.55
C ASP A 142 22.81 -12.02 13.64
N LEU A 143 22.11 -11.97 12.50
CA LEU A 143 20.68 -11.68 12.47
C LEU A 143 19.87 -12.81 13.14
N PHE A 144 20.23 -14.08 12.88
CA PHE A 144 19.60 -15.27 13.49
C PHE A 144 20.03 -15.50 14.95
N ALA A 145 21.23 -15.09 15.32
CA ALA A 145 21.74 -15.20 16.69
C ALA A 145 21.28 -14.05 17.60
N SER A 146 20.67 -13.00 17.05
CA SER A 146 20.21 -11.86 17.86
C SER A 146 19.13 -12.30 18.87
N PRO A 147 19.20 -11.84 20.14
CA PRO A 147 18.18 -12.15 21.15
C PRO A 147 16.75 -11.77 20.71
N VAL A 148 16.63 -10.77 19.83
CA VAL A 148 15.37 -10.29 19.27
C VAL A 148 14.81 -11.29 18.25
N PHE A 149 15.61 -11.80 17.32
CA PHE A 149 15.18 -12.75 16.31
C PHE A 149 14.85 -14.12 16.91
N LEU A 150 15.64 -14.58 17.89
CA LEU A 150 15.35 -15.80 18.64
C LEU A 150 14.01 -15.71 19.38
N ALA A 151 13.70 -14.57 20.02
CA ALA A 151 12.42 -14.36 20.70
C ALA A 151 11.21 -14.35 19.74
N ILE A 152 11.37 -13.77 18.55
CA ILE A 152 10.33 -13.76 17.50
C ILE A 152 10.11 -15.19 16.96
N SER A 153 11.18 -15.96 16.71
CA SER A 153 11.02 -17.33 16.22
C SER A 153 10.33 -18.23 17.26
N PHE A 154 10.69 -18.12 18.55
CA PHE A 154 10.08 -18.92 19.61
C PHE A 154 8.59 -18.57 19.82
N THR A 155 8.22 -17.30 19.71
CA THR A 155 6.81 -16.87 19.85
C THR A 155 5.95 -17.34 18.68
N VAL A 156 6.45 -17.31 17.45
CA VAL A 156 5.74 -17.83 16.27
C VAL A 156 5.59 -19.36 16.33
N ILE A 157 6.65 -20.08 16.73
CA ILE A 157 6.63 -21.55 16.84
C ILE A 157 5.71 -22.02 17.97
N ILE A 158 5.77 -21.38 19.16
CA ILE A 158 4.87 -21.68 20.28
C ILE A 158 3.41 -21.35 19.93
N GLY A 159 3.17 -20.25 19.22
CA GLY A 159 1.84 -19.89 18.71
C GLY A 159 1.26 -20.95 17.78
N PHE A 160 2.08 -21.49 16.86
CA PHE A 160 1.65 -22.54 15.94
C PHE A 160 1.31 -23.86 16.67
N PHE A 161 2.05 -24.21 17.73
CA PHE A 161 1.77 -25.38 18.56
C PHE A 161 0.52 -25.20 19.46
N TYR A 162 0.31 -24.00 20.00
CA TYR A 162 -0.84 -23.70 20.84
C TYR A 162 -2.15 -23.75 20.03
N ILE A 163 -2.13 -23.22 18.80
CA ILE A 163 -3.30 -23.27 17.89
C ILE A 163 -3.65 -24.72 17.51
N LYS A 164 -2.65 -25.59 17.31
CA LYS A 164 -2.90 -27.02 17.00
C LYS A 164 -3.40 -27.81 18.21
N SER A 165 -3.05 -27.42 19.43
CA SER A 165 -3.39 -28.16 20.65
C SER A 165 -4.77 -27.85 21.23
N THR A 166 -5.33 -26.67 20.99
CA THR A 166 -6.70 -26.36 21.45
C THR A 166 -7.71 -26.71 20.37
N GLY A 167 -8.01 -28.01 20.25
CA GLY A 167 -9.17 -28.49 19.52
C GLY A 167 -10.47 -28.04 20.20
N SER A 168 -10.91 -26.81 19.90
CA SER A 168 -12.23 -26.33 20.30
C SER A 168 -13.23 -26.70 19.21
N LYS A 169 -14.11 -27.67 19.52
CA LYS A 169 -15.28 -28.01 18.71
C LYS A 169 -16.23 -26.82 18.68
N SER A 170 -16.16 -25.98 17.66
CA SER A 170 -17.20 -24.99 17.40
C SER A 170 -18.36 -25.65 16.65
N LYS A 171 -19.57 -25.53 17.22
CA LYS A 171 -20.83 -25.93 16.60
C LYS A 171 -21.01 -25.18 15.28
N VAL A 172 -21.14 -25.92 14.19
CA VAL A 172 -21.55 -25.41 12.88
C VAL A 172 -22.99 -24.92 12.98
N SER A 173 -23.19 -23.61 13.05
CA SER A 173 -24.45 -22.99 12.65
C SER A 173 -24.46 -22.90 11.13
N ASN A 174 -25.48 -23.48 10.49
CA ASN A 174 -25.67 -23.45 9.04
C ASN A 174 -25.79 -22.01 8.52
N ALA A 175 -24.67 -21.41 8.13
CA ALA A 175 -24.65 -20.24 7.26
C ALA A 175 -24.88 -20.73 5.83
N LYS A 176 -26.05 -20.38 5.31
CA LYS A 176 -26.51 -20.58 3.94
C LYS A 176 -25.38 -20.29 2.94
N LYS A 177 -24.91 -21.34 2.26
CA LYS A 177 -23.93 -21.26 1.18
C LYS A 177 -24.48 -20.33 0.10
N SER A 178 -23.98 -19.09 0.03
CA SER A 178 -24.25 -18.19 -1.09
C SER A 178 -23.43 -18.70 -2.26
N THR A 179 -24.03 -19.61 -3.03
CA THR A 179 -23.50 -20.08 -4.30
C THR A 179 -23.41 -18.85 -5.20
N LYS A 180 -22.18 -18.37 -5.43
CA LYS A 180 -21.91 -17.26 -6.33
C LYS A 180 -22.37 -17.69 -7.72
N MET A 181 -23.55 -17.25 -8.16
CA MET A 181 -24.06 -17.53 -9.50
C MET A 181 -23.01 -17.10 -10.51
N THR A 182 -22.58 -18.04 -11.33
CA THR A 182 -21.66 -17.78 -12.42
C THR A 182 -22.33 -16.89 -13.45
N ALA A 183 -21.53 -16.13 -14.21
CA ALA A 183 -22.06 -15.17 -15.19
C ALA A 183 -23.06 -15.81 -16.17
N LYS A 184 -22.88 -17.09 -16.50
CA LYS A 184 -23.81 -17.86 -17.35
C LYS A 184 -25.18 -18.07 -16.69
N GLU A 185 -25.21 -18.35 -15.39
CA GLU A 185 -26.47 -18.55 -14.64
C GLU A 185 -27.25 -17.23 -14.47
N ARG A 186 -26.55 -16.09 -14.34
CA ARG A 186 -27.18 -14.75 -14.26
C ARG A 186 -27.90 -14.37 -15.55
N VAL A 187 -27.34 -14.73 -16.70
CA VAL A 187 -27.95 -14.46 -18.00
C VAL A 187 -29.18 -15.35 -18.21
N GLN A 188 -29.08 -16.64 -17.88
CA GLN A 188 -30.21 -17.57 -18.02
C GLN A 188 -31.42 -17.12 -17.18
N LYS A 189 -31.17 -16.66 -15.95
CA LYS A 189 -32.23 -16.16 -15.07
C LYS A 189 -32.96 -14.93 -15.64
N ARG A 190 -32.25 -14.00 -16.29
CA ARG A 190 -32.89 -12.83 -16.93
C ARG A 190 -33.75 -13.21 -18.13
N ILE A 191 -33.35 -14.23 -18.89
CA ILE A 191 -34.13 -14.71 -20.04
C ILE A 191 -35.45 -15.32 -19.56
N GLU A 192 -35.43 -16.11 -18.48
CA GLU A 192 -36.65 -16.71 -17.89
C GLU A 192 -37.57 -15.69 -17.19
N GLU A 193 -37.03 -14.55 -16.75
CA GLU A 193 -37.79 -13.49 -16.07
C GLU A 193 -38.49 -12.56 -17.08
N VAL A 194 -37.92 -12.39 -18.29
CA VAL A 194 -38.53 -11.66 -19.41
C VAL A 194 -39.66 -12.47 -20.06
N ASP A 195 -39.57 -13.79 -20.10
CA ASP A 195 -40.61 -14.65 -20.70
C ASP A 195 -41.88 -14.79 -19.83
N LYS A 196 -41.82 -14.38 -18.56
CA LYS A 196 -42.95 -14.40 -17.61
C LYS A 196 -43.68 -13.07 -17.47
N SER A 197 -43.24 -12.00 -18.13
CA SER A 197 -43.89 -10.68 -18.05
C SER A 197 -44.94 -10.43 -19.12
N ASP A 198 -45.15 -11.35 -20.07
CA ASP A 198 -46.05 -11.18 -21.22
C ASP A 198 -47.34 -12.04 -21.14
N PHE A 199 -47.76 -12.50 -19.96
CA PHE A 199 -49.10 -13.08 -19.72
C PHE A 199 -49.74 -12.60 -18.42
#